data_AF-A0A976RSS6-F1
#
_entry.id   AF-A0A976RSS6-F1
#
_cell.length_a   1.000
_cell.length_b   1.000
_cell.length_c   1.000
_cell.angle_alpha   90.00
_cell.angle_beta   90.00
_cell.angle_gamma   90.00
#
_symmetry.space_group_name_H-M   'P 1'
#
loop_
_entity.id
_entity.type
_entity.pdbx_description
1 polymer ?
#
loop_
_entity_poly.entity_id
_entity_poly.type
_entity_poly.pdbx_seq_one_letter_code
_entity_poly.pdbx_strand_id
1 'polypeptide(L)' 'MIKSDFDVQVKLTIMYLVGVVVVFALLGYLIYKHKRIFTKFTAPLMVVMLIMIYILVTVIRLS' A
#
# COMPACT_ATOMS: atom_id res chain seq x y z
N MET A 1 3.67 1.49 28.58
CA MET A 1 2.99 2.23 27.49
C MET A 1 3.94 2.44 26.32
N ILE A 2 5.07 3.13 26.48
CA ILE A 2 6.09 3.36 25.42
C ILE A 2 6.50 2.11 24.59
N LYS A 3 6.68 0.94 25.21
CA LYS A 3 7.02 -0.31 24.48
C LYS A 3 5.86 -0.91 23.67
N SER A 4 4.62 -0.75 24.13
CA SER A 4 3.45 -1.32 23.46
C SER A 4 3.10 -0.53 22.21
N ASP A 5 3.21 0.80 22.27
CA ASP A 5 2.90 1.69 21.15
C ASP A 5 3.90 1.48 20.01
N PHE A 6 5.18 1.26 20.32
CA PHE A 6 6.22 0.93 19.35
C PHE A 6 5.98 -0.42 18.64
N ASP A 7 5.59 -1.47 19.37
CA ASP A 7 5.36 -2.80 18.77
C ASP A 7 4.14 -2.79 17.82
N VAL A 8 3.08 -2.08 18.21
CA VAL A 8 1.90 -1.88 17.35
C VAL A 8 2.26 -1.08 16.10
N GLN A 9 3.09 -0.05 16.23
CA GLN A 9 3.51 0.80 15.12
C GLN A 9 4.41 0.08 14.12
N VAL A 10 5.35 -0.75 14.60
CA VAL A 10 6.19 -1.60 13.74
C VAL A 10 5.32 -2.61 12.98
N LYS A 11 4.34 -3.24 13.63
CA LYS A 11 3.40 -4.16 12.98
C LYS A 11 2.54 -3.47 11.93
N LEU A 12 2.02 -2.27 12.22
CA LEU A 12 1.29 -1.44 11.26
C LEU A 12 2.15 -1.11 10.04
N THR A 13 3.39 -0.68 10.27
CA THR A 13 4.34 -0.34 9.20
C THR A 13 4.58 -1.55 8.29
N ILE A 14 4.87 -2.72 8.87
CA ILE A 14 5.08 -3.97 8.12
C ILE A 14 3.82 -4.37 7.35
N MET A 15 2.63 -4.29 7.97
CA MET A 15 1.36 -4.62 7.33
C MET A 15 1.11 -3.75 6.10
N TYR A 16 1.34 -2.43 6.20
CA TYR A 16 1.22 -1.51 5.07
C TYR A 16 2.26 -1.77 3.99
N LEU A 17 3.50 -2.09 4.37
CA LEU A 17 4.57 -2.42 3.44
C LEU A 17 4.22 -3.65 2.59
N VAL A 18 3.69 -4.71 3.22
CA VAL A 18 3.19 -5.90 2.54
C VAL A 18 2.03 -5.54 1.60
N GLY A 19 1.09 -4.71 2.06
CA GLY A 19 -0.03 -4.22 1.24
C GLY A 19 0.45 -3.51 -0.04
N VAL A 20 1.43 -2.61 0.09
CA VAL A 20 2.01 -1.87 -1.04
C VAL A 20 2.68 -2.82 -2.03
N VAL A 21 3.46 -3.80 -1.56
CA VAL A 21 4.12 -4.80 -2.42
C VAL A 21 3.10 -5.61 -3.22
N VAL A 22 2.01 -6.04 -2.58
CA VAL A 22 0.93 -6.79 -3.24
C VAL A 22 0.23 -5.95 -4.31
N VAL A 23 -0.06 -4.68 -4.02
CA VAL A 23 -0.68 -3.76 -4.98
C VAL A 23 0.24 -3.50 -6.18
N PHE A 24 1.55 -3.34 -5.94
CA PHE A 24 2.55 -3.24 -7.00
C PHE A 24 2.62 -4.50 -7.86
N ALA A 25 2.60 -5.69 -7.26
CA ALA A 25 2.59 -6.96 -7.98
C ALA A 25 1.33 -7.12 -8.83
N LEU A 26 0.16 -6.72 -8.31
CA LEU A 26 -1.11 -6.74 -9.05
C LEU A 26 -1.10 -5.75 -10.23
N LEU A 27 -0.57 -4.54 -10.03
CA LEU A 27 -0.38 -3.57 -11.11
C LEU A 27 0.56 -4.11 -12.19
N GLY A 28 1.70 -4.69 -11.80
CA GLY A 28 2.64 -5.32 -12.72
C GLY A 28 2.02 -6.46 -13.51
N TYR A 29 1.26 -7.34 -12.85
CA TYR A 29 0.54 -8.44 -13.51
C TYR A 29 -0.51 -7.91 -14.50
N LEU A 30 -1.26 -6.87 -14.12
CA LEU A 30 -2.28 -6.27 -14.97
C LEU A 30 -1.67 -5.61 -16.21
N ILE A 31 -0.56 -4.87 -16.05
CA ILE A 31 0.18 -4.24 -17.16
C ILE A 31 0.75 -5.31 -18.09
N TYR A 32 1.35 -6.37 -17.53
CA TYR A 32 1.89 -7.48 -18.31
C TYR A 32 0.81 -8.18 -19.15
N LYS A 33 -0.36 -8.42 -18.55
CA LYS A 33 -1.46 -9.16 -19.19
C LYS A 33 -2.25 -8.33 -20.21
N HIS A 34 -2.45 -7.04 -19.98
CA HIS A 34 -3.30 -6.21 -20.85
C HIS A 34 -2.53 -5.27 -21.79
N LYS A 35 -1.22 -5.05 -21.61
CA LYS A 35 -0.37 -4.11 -22.39
C LYS A 35 -0.92 -2.67 -22.54
N ARG A 36 -2.06 -2.36 -21.92
CA ARG A 36 -2.66 -1.03 -21.81
C ARG A 36 -2.55 -0.57 -20.37
N ILE A 37 -2.03 0.63 -20.21
CA ILE A 37 -1.80 1.28 -18.90
C ILE A 37 -3.13 1.77 -18.30
N PHE A 38 -4.14 2.02 -19.14
CA PHE A 38 -5.49 2.43 -18.74
C PHE A 38 -6.52 1.35 -19.05
N THR A 39 -6.78 0.52 -18.05
CA THR A 39 -7.88 -0.46 -18.02
C THR A 39 -8.80 -0.13 -16.85
N LYS A 40 -10.08 -0.57 -16.91
CA LYS A 40 -11.07 -0.33 -15.84
C LYS A 40 -10.60 -0.83 -14.45
N PHE A 41 -9.64 -1.75 -14.40
CA PHE A 41 -9.07 -2.30 -13.16
C PHE A 41 -7.89 -1.49 -12.61
N THR A 42 -7.16 -0.77 -13.47
CA THR A 42 -6.03 0.10 -13.08
C THR A 42 -6.48 1.31 -12.28
N ALA A 43 -7.65 1.88 -12.59
CA ALA A 43 -8.20 3.03 -11.87
C ALA A 43 -8.47 2.74 -10.38
N PRO A 44 -9.22 1.68 -10.00
CA PRO A 44 -9.38 1.32 -8.60
C PRO A 44 -8.07 0.89 -7.93
N LEU A 45 -7.16 0.21 -8.64
CA LEU A 45 -5.82 -0.12 -8.11
C LEU A 45 -5.01 1.14 -7.78
N MET A 46 -5.07 2.18 -8.63
CA MET A 46 -4.44 3.47 -8.35
C MET A 46 -5.02 4.16 -7.11
N VAL A 47 -6.34 4.12 -6.94
CA VAL A 47 -7.01 4.69 -5.77
C VAL A 47 -6.59 3.95 -4.50
N VAL A 48 -6.56 2.61 -4.52
CA VAL A 48 -6.09 1.80 -3.39
C VAL A 48 -4.62 2.11 -3.05
N MET A 49 -3.77 2.26 -4.06
CA MET A 49 -2.37 2.62 -3.88
C MET A 49 -2.21 3.98 -3.21
N LEU A 50 -2.99 5.00 -3.62
CA LEU A 50 -3.00 6.32 -2.99
C LEU A 50 -3.47 6.27 -1.54
N ILE A 51 -4.50 5.47 -1.23
CA ILE A 51 -4.99 5.28 0.15
C ILE A 51 -3.90 4.62 1.01
N MET A 52 -3.23 3.58 0.51
CA MET A 52 -2.15 2.94 1.25
C MET A 52 -0.98 3.88 1.51
N ILE A 53 -0.59 4.70 0.53
CA ILE A 53 0.47 5.71 0.71
C ILE A 53 0.05 6.75 1.76
N TYR A 54 -1.20 7.24 1.69
CA TYR A 54 -1.73 8.18 2.66
C TYR A 54 -1.65 7.63 4.08
N ILE A 55 -2.09 6.39 4.29
CA ILE A 55 -2.07 5.80 5.62
C ILE A 55 -0.63 5.53 6.09
N LEU A 56 0.27 5.10 5.20
CA LEU A 56 1.69 4.95 5.52
C LEU A 56 2.29 6.26 6.02
N VAL A 57 2.03 7.37 5.33
CA VAL A 57 2.49 8.72 5.73
C VAL A 57 1.87 9.12 7.07
N THR A 58 0.58 8.86 7.29
CA THR A 58 -0.07 9.10 8.58
C THR A 58 0.60 8.32 9.71
N VAL A 59 0.88 7.03 9.51
CA VAL A 59 1.52 6.17 10.51
C VAL A 59 2.95 6.61 10.83
N ILE A 60 3.72 7.01 9.80
CA ILE A 60 5.08 7.54 9.97
C ILE A 60 5.06 8.88 10.69
N ARG A 61 4.11 9.76 10.38
CA ARG A 61 4.01 11.10 10.99
C ARG A 61 3.44 11.08 12.41
N LEU A 62 2.71 10.02 12.77
CA LEU A 62 2.29 9.77 14.16
C LEU A 62 3.44 9.21 15.02
N SER A 63 4.56 8.81 14.41
CA SER A 63 5.80 8.38 15.09
C SER A 63 6.61 9.55 15.62
#